data_AF-A0A820K258-F1
#
_entry.id   AF-A0A820K258-F1
#
_cell.length_a   1.000
_cell.length_b   1.000
_cell.length_c   1.000
_cell.angle_alpha   90.00
_cell.angle_beta   90.00
_cell.angle_gamma   90.00
#
_symmetry.space_group_name_H-M   'P 1'
#
loop_
_entity.id
_entity.type
_entity.pdbx_description
1 polymer ?
#
loop_
_entity_poly.entity_id
_entity_poly.type
_entity_poly.pdbx_seq_one_letter_code
_entity_poly.pdbx_strand_id
1 'polypeptide(L)'
;VILAWTPDISQRTIIAFSPEDNFQVRLPAGDNETSLLNLVVYVRDLAGSVTQVNISSVNIITDTATINDLIDEITNLSSTITNNPIVRLLSSGNQNVVGQIMTALSQEFNQMNSENLDKAISSGIPAATILVSSLGSSSLQQVSLPLNESALINYNIQLNSLTNVRDYLVTFITNLLITTSNSIILQSSSLVQLTQSTNQLTRNTL
;
A
#
# COMPACT_ATOMS: atom_id res chain seq x y z
N VAL A 1 6.46 -11.64 22.73
CA VAL A 1 5.93 -11.75 21.34
C VAL A 1 4.61 -11.02 21.29
N ILE A 2 4.34 -10.24 20.25
CA ILE A 2 3.07 -9.53 20.04
C ILE A 2 2.40 -10.13 18.81
N LEU A 3 1.14 -10.52 18.98
CA LEU A 3 0.30 -11.00 17.89
C LEU A 3 -0.84 -10.03 17.66
N ALA A 4 -1.23 -9.93 16.40
CA ALA A 4 -2.38 -9.17 15.97
C ALA A 4 -3.31 -10.04 15.12
N TRP A 5 -4.60 -9.73 15.17
CA TRP A 5 -5.59 -10.30 14.26
C TRP A 5 -6.72 -9.30 14.03
N THR A 6 -7.38 -9.43 12.89
CA THR A 6 -8.56 -8.63 12.51
C THR A 6 -9.81 -9.33 13.10
N PRO A 7 -11.03 -9.34 12.51
CA PRO A 7 -12.14 -10.03 13.18
C PRO A 7 -11.97 -11.55 13.27
N ASP A 8 -11.13 -12.16 12.43
CA ASP A 8 -10.86 -13.60 12.45
C ASP A 8 -9.62 -13.95 13.30
N ILE A 9 -9.86 -14.59 14.44
CA ILE A 9 -8.82 -15.06 15.37
C ILE A 9 -7.89 -16.12 14.77
N SER A 10 -8.33 -16.84 13.73
CA SER A 10 -7.52 -17.86 13.06
C SER A 10 -6.41 -17.24 12.21
N GLN A 11 -6.54 -15.96 11.85
CA GLN A 11 -5.55 -15.20 11.09
C GLN A 11 -4.54 -14.46 11.98
N ARG A 12 -4.34 -14.92 13.22
CA ARG A 12 -3.34 -14.36 14.13
C ARG A 12 -1.95 -14.41 13.52
N THR A 13 -1.35 -13.23 13.39
CA THR A 13 0.00 -13.05 12.89
C THR A 13 0.87 -12.44 13.97
N ILE A 14 2.13 -12.88 14.04
CA ILE A 14 3.15 -12.22 14.87
C ILE A 14 3.52 -10.92 14.19
N ILE A 15 3.27 -9.78 14.85
CA ILE A 15 3.63 -8.45 14.34
C ILE A 15 4.93 -7.92 14.94
N ALA A 16 5.33 -8.41 16.11
CA ALA A 16 6.59 -8.05 16.73
C ALA A 16 7.09 -9.08 17.75
N PHE A 17 8.40 -9.08 17.98
CA PHE A 17 9.06 -9.75 19.09
C PHE A 17 10.22 -8.87 19.54
N SER A 18 10.41 -8.77 20.85
CA SER A 18 11.55 -8.08 21.45
C SER A 18 11.93 -8.80 22.75
N PRO A 19 13.23 -8.96 23.04
CA PRO A 19 13.72 -9.33 24.36
C PRO A 19 13.81 -8.11 25.30
N GLU A 20 13.79 -6.90 24.76
CA GLU A 20 13.82 -5.64 25.52
C GLU A 20 12.46 -5.33 26.13
N ASP A 21 12.46 -4.70 27.30
CA ASP A 21 11.27 -4.27 28.04
C ASP A 21 10.59 -3.04 27.42
N ASN A 22 11.35 -2.21 26.69
CA ASN A 22 10.83 -1.05 25.98
C ASN A 22 11.17 -1.10 24.49
N PHE A 23 10.15 -1.19 23.63
CA PHE A 23 10.31 -1.20 22.18
C PHE A 23 9.07 -0.66 21.48
N GLN A 24 9.25 -0.20 20.25
CA GLN A 24 8.16 0.30 19.41
C GLN A 24 7.74 -0.75 18.39
N VAL A 25 6.45 -0.76 18.07
CA VAL A 25 5.86 -1.69 17.10
C VAL A 25 5.05 -0.90 16.08
N ARG A 26 5.27 -1.18 14.80
CA ARG A 26 4.36 -0.74 13.75
C ARG A 26 3.25 -1.75 13.59
N LEU A 27 2.04 -1.25 13.62
CA LEU A 27 0.87 -2.03 13.35
C LEU A 27 0.69 -2.15 11.82
N PRO A 28 0.12 -3.26 11.33
CA PRO A 28 -0.25 -3.39 9.92
C PRO A 28 -1.24 -2.28 9.50
N ALA A 29 -1.22 -1.89 8.23
CA ALA A 29 -2.23 -0.99 7.69
C ALA A 29 -3.61 -1.66 7.79
N GLY A 30 -4.64 -0.85 8.09
CA GLY A 30 -6.02 -1.30 8.17
C GLY A 30 -6.87 -0.55 7.15
N ASP A 31 -7.71 -1.28 6.42
CA ASP A 31 -8.76 -0.77 5.55
C ASP A 31 -10.14 -0.88 6.22
N ASN A 32 -11.22 -0.52 5.49
CA ASN A 32 -12.59 -0.58 6.02
C ASN A 32 -13.01 -1.95 6.61
N GLU A 33 -12.35 -3.07 6.26
CA GLU A 33 -12.62 -4.41 6.80
C GLU A 33 -11.58 -4.88 7.83
N THR A 34 -10.38 -4.27 7.84
CA THR A 34 -9.23 -4.68 8.65
C THR A 34 -8.77 -3.63 9.67
N SER A 35 -9.46 -2.47 9.75
CA SER A 35 -9.17 -1.39 10.68
C SER A 35 -9.19 -1.80 12.16
N LEU A 36 -10.07 -2.72 12.56
CA LEU A 36 -10.12 -3.18 13.95
C LEU A 36 -9.05 -4.25 14.20
N LEU A 37 -7.95 -3.87 14.82
CA LEU A 37 -6.86 -4.76 15.16
C LEU A 37 -6.93 -5.17 16.64
N ASN A 38 -7.11 -6.46 16.87
CA ASN A 38 -7.03 -7.06 18.19
C ASN A 38 -5.57 -7.41 18.50
N LEU A 39 -5.08 -7.04 19.68
CA LEU A 39 -3.68 -7.22 20.05
C LEU A 39 -3.53 -8.10 21.30
N VAL A 40 -2.49 -8.92 21.29
CA VAL A 40 -2.10 -9.71 22.46
C VAL A 40 -0.59 -9.77 22.57
N VAL A 41 -0.07 -9.60 23.78
CA VAL A 41 1.34 -9.84 24.10
C VAL A 41 1.47 -11.15 24.87
N TYR A 42 2.39 -11.99 24.46
CA TYR A 42 2.93 -13.05 25.30
C TYR A 42 4.26 -12.58 25.90
N VAL A 43 4.28 -12.46 27.22
CA VAL A 43 5.47 -12.13 28.02
C VAL A 43 5.99 -13.42 28.64
N ARG A 44 7.28 -13.70 28.49
CA ARG A 44 7.94 -14.84 29.11
C ARG A 44 8.80 -14.35 30.27
N ASP A 45 8.66 -14.96 31.44
CA ASP A 45 9.49 -14.65 32.61
C ASP A 45 10.84 -15.39 32.57
N LEU A 46 11.71 -15.09 33.54
CA LEU A 46 13.02 -15.75 33.70
C LEU A 46 12.92 -17.24 34.05
N ALA A 47 11.78 -17.70 34.58
CA ALA A 47 11.52 -19.10 34.89
C ALA A 47 10.93 -19.87 33.69
N GLY A 48 10.67 -19.20 32.55
CA GLY A 48 10.11 -19.77 31.33
C GLY A 48 8.58 -19.80 31.28
N SER A 49 7.88 -19.26 32.29
CA SER A 49 6.43 -19.14 32.29
C SER A 49 5.98 -18.11 31.26
N VAL A 50 4.87 -18.37 30.58
CA VAL A 50 4.29 -17.46 29.57
C VAL A 50 2.98 -16.87 30.10
N THR A 51 2.91 -15.55 30.15
CA THR A 51 1.69 -14.80 30.49
C THR A 51 1.14 -14.12 29.25
N GLN A 52 -0.16 -14.27 29.02
CA GLN A 52 -0.89 -13.58 27.96
C GLN A 52 -1.46 -12.25 28.51
N VAL A 53 -1.14 -11.15 27.85
CA VAL A 53 -1.63 -9.81 28.17
C VAL A 53 -2.48 -9.32 27.00
N ASN A 54 -3.75 -9.05 27.24
CA ASN A 54 -4.62 -8.44 26.25
C ASN A 54 -4.39 -6.92 26.29
N ILE A 55 -3.86 -6.39 25.19
CA ILE A 55 -3.75 -4.96 24.94
C ILE A 55 -4.96 -4.66 24.08
N SER A 56 -5.97 -4.05 24.68
CA SER A 56 -7.23 -3.62 24.06
C SER A 56 -7.15 -3.34 22.55
N SER A 57 -8.22 -3.65 21.82
CA SER A 57 -8.29 -3.46 20.36
C SER A 57 -8.00 -2.01 19.96
N VAL A 58 -7.20 -1.85 18.89
CA VAL A 58 -6.86 -0.55 18.31
C VAL A 58 -7.55 -0.43 16.97
N ASN A 59 -8.20 0.70 16.72
CA ASN A 59 -8.70 1.01 15.38
C ASN A 59 -7.61 1.72 14.58
N ILE A 60 -7.19 1.12 13.48
CA ILE A 60 -6.16 1.63 12.59
C ILE A 60 -6.86 2.28 11.41
N ILE A 61 -6.48 3.53 11.17
CA ILE A 61 -6.97 4.33 10.05
C ILE A 61 -5.76 4.59 9.17
N THR A 62 -5.90 4.35 7.87
CA THR A 62 -4.88 4.77 6.91
C THR A 62 -4.69 6.28 7.00
N ASP A 63 -3.43 6.72 7.05
CA ASP A 63 -3.07 8.12 6.97
C ASP A 63 -3.15 8.62 5.52
N THR A 64 -4.38 8.70 5.00
CA THR A 64 -4.67 9.11 3.62
C THR A 64 -4.17 10.54 3.35
N ALA A 65 -4.13 11.40 4.37
CA ALA A 65 -3.59 12.75 4.25
C ALA A 65 -2.10 12.73 3.89
N THR A 66 -1.29 12.01 4.66
CA THR A 66 0.15 11.89 4.39
C THR A 66 0.43 11.20 3.03
N ILE A 67 -0.44 10.27 2.61
CA ILE A 67 -0.34 9.63 1.29
C ILE A 67 -0.66 10.61 0.16
N ASN A 68 -1.73 11.40 0.30
CA ASN A 68 -2.07 12.44 -0.69
C ASN A 68 -0.96 13.49 -0.78
N ASP A 69 -0.39 13.90 0.36
CA ASP A 69 0.76 14.81 0.37
C ASP A 69 1.95 14.21 -0.39
N LEU A 70 2.22 12.89 -0.24
CA LEU A 70 3.25 12.20 -1.01
C LEU A 70 2.95 12.21 -2.52
N ILE A 71 1.70 11.95 -2.91
CA ILE A 71 1.26 11.96 -4.30
C ILE A 71 1.45 13.35 -4.91
N ASP A 72 1.03 14.39 -4.19
CA ASP A 72 1.14 15.78 -4.63
C ASP A 72 2.60 16.23 -4.74
N GLU A 73 3.45 15.89 -3.75
CA GLU A 73 4.87 16.24 -3.78
C GLU A 73 5.62 15.55 -4.92
N ILE A 74 5.33 14.28 -5.21
CA ILE A 74 5.93 13.55 -6.35
C ILE A 74 5.41 14.10 -7.68
N THR A 75 4.10 14.30 -7.81
CA THR A 75 3.47 14.74 -9.06
C THR A 75 3.94 16.14 -9.44
N ASN A 76 4.11 17.03 -8.46
CA ASN A 76 4.59 18.39 -8.68
C ASN A 76 6.13 18.50 -8.70
N LEU A 77 6.86 17.37 -8.63
CA LEU A 77 8.33 17.34 -8.59
C LEU A 77 8.91 18.29 -7.53
N SER A 78 8.28 18.33 -6.35
CA SER A 78 8.70 19.25 -5.29
C SER A 78 10.11 18.93 -4.81
N SER A 79 10.95 19.96 -4.68
CA SER A 79 12.30 19.83 -4.11
C SER A 79 12.31 19.46 -2.62
N THR A 80 11.14 19.43 -1.96
CA THR A 80 10.96 19.10 -0.54
C THR A 80 10.55 17.66 -0.27
N ILE A 81 10.48 16.79 -1.29
CA ILE A 81 10.03 15.39 -1.14
C ILE A 81 10.72 14.62 -0.02
N THR A 82 11.97 14.97 0.32
CA THR A 82 12.75 14.35 1.40
C THR A 82 12.21 14.65 2.80
N ASN A 83 11.38 15.68 2.96
CA ASN A 83 10.72 16.01 4.22
C ASN A 83 9.44 15.20 4.46
N ASN A 84 8.90 14.56 3.43
CA ASN A 84 7.71 13.73 3.53
C ASN A 84 7.91 12.62 4.59
N PRO A 85 6.97 12.43 5.53
CA PRO A 85 7.10 11.40 6.56
C PRO A 85 7.30 9.98 5.99
N ILE A 86 6.64 9.64 4.88
CA ILE A 86 6.78 8.33 4.23
C ILE A 86 8.19 8.21 3.63
N VAL A 87 8.67 9.23 2.90
CA VAL A 87 10.01 9.22 2.30
C VAL A 87 11.09 9.13 3.37
N ARG A 88 10.93 9.79 4.52
CA ARG A 88 11.86 9.69 5.66
C ARG A 88 11.89 8.29 6.28
N LEU A 89 10.74 7.60 6.33
CA LEU A 89 10.69 6.23 6.83
C LEU A 89 11.30 5.25 5.84
N LEU A 90 11.07 5.46 4.56
CA LEU A 90 11.70 4.70 3.49
C LEU A 90 13.22 4.89 3.50
N SER A 91 13.71 6.12 3.63
CA SER A 91 15.15 6.44 3.65
C SER A 91 15.91 5.85 4.85
N SER A 92 15.21 5.33 5.87
CA SER A 92 15.84 4.53 6.93
C SER A 92 16.53 3.27 6.40
N GLY A 93 16.15 2.78 5.21
CA GLY A 93 16.67 1.56 4.62
C GLY A 93 16.32 0.28 5.39
N ASN A 94 15.53 0.38 6.47
CA ASN A 94 15.06 -0.76 7.23
C ASN A 94 14.05 -1.54 6.39
N GLN A 95 14.42 -2.73 5.96
CA GLN A 95 13.67 -3.48 4.96
C GLN A 95 12.31 -3.98 5.44
N ASN A 96 12.16 -4.17 6.75
CA ASN A 96 10.87 -4.47 7.35
C ASN A 96 9.95 -3.26 7.28
N VAL A 97 10.50 -2.07 7.56
CA VAL A 97 9.77 -0.79 7.45
C VAL A 97 9.40 -0.52 5.99
N VAL A 98 10.34 -0.70 5.06
CA VAL A 98 10.10 -0.57 3.63
C VAL A 98 8.99 -1.52 3.17
N GLY A 99 9.08 -2.81 3.51
CA GLY A 99 8.07 -3.78 3.09
C GLY A 99 6.67 -3.46 3.61
N GLN A 100 6.57 -3.05 4.88
CA GLN A 100 5.29 -2.62 5.48
C GLN A 100 4.72 -1.38 4.80
N ILE A 101 5.55 -0.37 4.52
CA ILE A 101 5.11 0.84 3.83
C ILE A 101 4.68 0.53 2.39
N MET A 102 5.40 -0.32 1.67
CA MET A 102 5.02 -0.68 0.29
C MET A 102 3.72 -1.47 0.24
N THR A 103 3.48 -2.32 1.23
CA THR A 103 2.19 -3.03 1.38
C THR A 103 1.06 -2.01 1.52
N ALA A 104 1.19 -1.07 2.45
CA ALA A 104 0.19 -0.05 2.72
C ALA A 104 -0.07 0.85 1.50
N LEU A 105 1.00 1.34 0.86
CA LEU A 105 0.89 2.19 -0.34
C LEU A 105 0.24 1.43 -1.51
N SER A 106 0.57 0.16 -1.71
CA SER A 106 -0.05 -0.66 -2.75
C SER A 106 -1.55 -0.85 -2.53
N GLN A 107 -1.97 -1.15 -1.29
CA GLN A 107 -3.38 -1.26 -0.93
C GLN A 107 -4.14 0.05 -1.18
N GLU A 108 -3.58 1.17 -0.77
CA GLU A 108 -4.20 2.48 -0.95
C GLU A 108 -4.26 2.90 -2.42
N PHE A 109 -3.22 2.66 -3.21
CA PHE A 109 -3.27 2.92 -4.66
C PHE A 109 -4.29 2.05 -5.37
N ASN A 110 -4.46 0.78 -4.96
CA ASN A 110 -5.52 -0.08 -5.47
C ASN A 110 -6.91 0.48 -5.19
N GLN A 111 -7.12 0.95 -3.96
CA GLN A 111 -8.39 1.54 -3.56
C GLN A 111 -8.66 2.82 -4.35
N MET A 112 -7.72 3.77 -4.38
CA MET A 112 -7.85 5.01 -5.15
C MET A 112 -8.08 4.74 -6.64
N ASN A 113 -7.38 3.77 -7.23
CA ASN A 113 -7.59 3.40 -8.63
C ASN A 113 -9.01 2.86 -8.89
N SER A 114 -9.51 2.01 -7.98
CA SER A 114 -10.87 1.47 -8.06
C SER A 114 -11.92 2.58 -7.95
N GLU A 115 -11.73 3.52 -7.03
CA GLU A 115 -12.62 4.69 -6.87
C GLU A 115 -12.58 5.61 -8.10
N ASN A 116 -11.40 5.87 -8.65
CA ASN A 116 -11.24 6.67 -9.87
C ASN A 116 -11.90 6.01 -11.09
N LEU A 117 -11.80 4.69 -11.19
CA LEU A 117 -12.48 3.89 -12.21
C LEU A 117 -14.00 4.00 -12.09
N ASP A 118 -14.57 3.80 -10.90
CA ASP A 118 -16.01 3.89 -10.67
C ASP A 118 -16.54 5.30 -10.98
N LYS A 119 -15.76 6.33 -10.62
CA LYS A 119 -16.05 7.73 -10.95
C LYS A 119 -16.01 7.98 -12.46
N ALA A 120 -15.04 7.42 -13.18
CA ALA A 120 -14.93 7.53 -14.62
C ALA A 120 -16.12 6.86 -15.33
N ILE A 121 -16.50 5.66 -14.90
CA ILE A 121 -17.65 4.91 -15.42
C ILE A 121 -18.96 5.67 -15.19
N SER A 122 -19.19 6.13 -13.96
CA SER A 122 -20.37 6.93 -13.62
C SER A 122 -20.42 8.29 -14.33
N SER A 123 -19.27 8.83 -14.75
CA SER A 123 -19.16 10.06 -15.55
C SER A 123 -19.38 9.86 -17.05
N GLY A 124 -19.72 8.64 -17.48
CA GLY A 124 -20.07 8.32 -18.87
C GLY A 124 -18.92 7.79 -19.72
N ILE A 125 -17.82 7.33 -19.13
CA ILE A 125 -16.76 6.61 -19.85
C ILE A 125 -17.09 5.12 -19.85
N PRO A 126 -17.23 4.47 -21.02
CA PRO A 126 -17.46 3.02 -21.06
C PRO A 126 -16.31 2.27 -20.39
N ALA A 127 -16.64 1.33 -19.49
CA ALA A 127 -15.65 0.54 -18.76
C ALA A 127 -14.68 -0.20 -19.70
N ALA A 128 -15.16 -0.65 -20.87
CA ALA A 128 -14.37 -1.28 -21.91
C ALA A 128 -13.22 -0.41 -22.48
N THR A 129 -13.28 0.91 -22.29
CA THR A 129 -12.27 1.86 -22.80
C THR A 129 -11.11 2.05 -21.82
N ILE A 130 -11.33 1.82 -20.52
CA ILE A 130 -10.38 2.17 -19.45
C ILE A 130 -9.96 0.98 -18.58
N LEU A 131 -10.69 -0.15 -18.66
CA LEU A 131 -10.34 -1.37 -17.96
C LEU A 131 -9.36 -2.23 -18.74
N VAL A 132 -8.27 -2.60 -18.07
CA VAL A 132 -7.39 -3.68 -18.53
C VAL A 132 -7.94 -5.01 -17.99
N SER A 133 -8.31 -5.90 -18.91
CA SER A 133 -8.78 -7.25 -18.58
C SER A 133 -7.63 -8.08 -18.00
N SER A 134 -7.89 -8.88 -16.97
CA SER A 134 -6.88 -9.81 -16.44
C SER A 134 -6.51 -10.86 -17.49
N LEU A 135 -5.27 -11.36 -17.48
CA LEU A 135 -4.88 -12.47 -18.35
C LEU A 135 -5.82 -13.66 -18.12
N GLY A 136 -6.57 -14.05 -19.16
CA GLY A 136 -7.55 -15.13 -19.13
C GLY A 136 -9.02 -14.70 -19.07
N SER A 137 -9.31 -13.40 -18.94
CA SER A 137 -10.67 -12.87 -19.05
C SER A 137 -11.00 -12.44 -20.49
N SER A 138 -12.25 -12.65 -20.92
CA SER A 138 -12.72 -12.18 -22.24
C SER A 138 -12.79 -10.66 -22.24
N SER A 139 -12.27 -10.01 -23.29
CA SER A 139 -12.27 -8.54 -23.35
C SER A 139 -13.70 -8.00 -23.34
N LEU A 140 -13.90 -6.89 -22.63
CA LEU A 140 -15.17 -6.16 -22.69
C LEU A 140 -15.39 -5.64 -24.11
N GLN A 141 -16.60 -5.83 -24.65
CA GLN A 141 -16.93 -5.33 -25.99
C GLN A 141 -16.96 -3.80 -25.97
N GLN A 142 -16.22 -3.18 -26.89
CA GLN A 142 -16.26 -1.74 -27.11
C GLN A 142 -17.62 -1.36 -27.72
N VAL A 143 -18.46 -0.70 -26.93
CA VAL A 143 -19.66 -0.04 -27.43
C VAL A 143 -19.28 1.40 -27.79
N SER A 144 -19.53 1.82 -29.04
CA SER A 144 -19.28 3.19 -29.48
C SER A 144 -20.30 4.15 -28.86
N LEU A 145 -20.06 4.51 -27.60
CA LEU A 145 -20.79 5.57 -26.91
C LEU A 145 -20.02 6.89 -27.08
N PRO A 146 -20.71 8.04 -27.16
CA PRO A 146 -20.05 9.34 -27.09
C PRO A 146 -19.28 9.43 -25.76
N LEU A 147 -17.96 9.57 -25.86
CA LEU A 147 -17.09 9.67 -24.69
C LEU A 147 -17.20 11.05 -24.07
N ASN A 148 -17.34 11.08 -22.74
CA ASN A 148 -17.13 12.30 -21.97
C ASN A 148 -15.64 12.63 -21.92
N GLU A 149 -15.17 13.47 -22.85
CA GLU A 149 -13.75 13.83 -22.98
C GLU A 149 -13.19 14.47 -21.71
N SER A 150 -13.96 15.34 -21.04
CA SER A 150 -13.52 15.98 -19.79
C SER A 150 -13.33 14.98 -18.67
N ALA A 151 -14.22 13.99 -18.54
CA ALA A 151 -14.07 12.91 -17.58
C ALA A 151 -12.84 12.04 -17.92
N LEU A 152 -12.59 11.78 -19.21
CA LEU A 152 -11.46 10.94 -19.65
C LEU A 152 -10.13 11.63 -19.36
N ILE A 153 -10.05 12.95 -19.60
CA ILE A 153 -8.88 13.75 -19.24
C ILE A 153 -8.63 13.68 -17.74
N ASN A 154 -9.67 13.85 -16.90
CA ASN A 154 -9.53 13.77 -15.44
C ASN A 154 -9.03 12.38 -15.00
N TYR A 155 -9.64 11.31 -15.51
CA TYR A 155 -9.22 9.94 -15.25
C TYR A 155 -7.74 9.72 -15.63
N ASN A 156 -7.32 10.17 -16.82
CA ASN A 156 -5.93 10.05 -17.26
C ASN A 156 -4.96 10.87 -16.40
N ILE A 157 -5.36 12.04 -15.89
CA ILE A 157 -4.54 12.83 -14.96
C ILE A 157 -4.34 12.06 -13.65
N GLN A 158 -5.40 11.52 -13.06
CA GLN A 158 -5.33 10.73 -11.83
C GLN A 158 -4.49 9.45 -12.02
N LEU A 159 -4.71 8.75 -13.13
CA LEU A 159 -3.94 7.56 -13.54
C LEU A 159 -2.44 7.87 -13.65
N ASN A 160 -2.09 8.98 -14.30
CA ASN A 160 -0.70 9.42 -14.46
C ASN A 160 -0.07 9.82 -13.12
N SER A 161 -0.82 10.45 -12.23
CA SER A 161 -0.35 10.81 -10.88
C SER A 161 0.02 9.57 -10.06
N LEU A 162 -0.87 8.58 -9.98
CA LEU A 162 -0.58 7.30 -9.32
C LEU A 162 0.60 6.55 -9.97
N THR A 163 0.70 6.60 -11.31
CA THR A 163 1.81 5.99 -12.06
C THR A 163 3.15 6.65 -11.72
N ASN A 164 3.22 7.98 -11.63
CA ASN A 164 4.43 8.70 -11.27
C ASN A 164 4.93 8.30 -9.87
N VAL A 165 4.02 8.17 -8.91
CA VAL A 165 4.35 7.73 -7.55
C VAL A 165 4.85 6.30 -7.55
N ARG A 166 4.19 5.40 -8.28
CA ARG A 166 4.64 4.02 -8.44
C ARG A 166 6.03 3.94 -9.06
N ASP A 167 6.32 4.70 -10.10
CA ASP A 167 7.63 4.70 -10.76
C ASP A 167 8.73 5.25 -9.84
N TYR A 168 8.41 6.28 -9.04
CA TYR A 168 9.29 6.77 -7.98
C TYR A 168 9.62 5.67 -6.96
N LEU A 169 8.59 4.97 -6.46
CA LEU A 169 8.76 3.90 -5.47
C LEU A 169 9.48 2.68 -6.04
N VAL A 170 9.24 2.30 -7.29
CA VAL A 170 10.01 1.25 -7.98
C VAL A 170 11.48 1.64 -8.02
N THR A 171 11.78 2.86 -8.48
CA THR A 171 13.15 3.39 -8.54
C THR A 171 13.79 3.38 -7.15
N PHE A 172 13.04 3.81 -6.13
CA PHE A 172 13.49 3.78 -4.74
C PHE A 172 13.86 2.36 -4.29
N ILE A 173 12.97 1.37 -4.47
CA ILE A 173 13.20 -0.03 -4.06
C ILE A 173 14.43 -0.59 -4.77
N THR A 174 14.57 -0.36 -6.08
CA THR A 174 15.70 -0.88 -6.86
C THR A 174 17.05 -0.27 -6.47
N ASN A 175 17.05 0.91 -5.84
CA ASN A 175 18.25 1.58 -5.36
C ASN A 175 18.58 1.27 -3.88
N LEU A 176 17.73 0.53 -3.18
CA LEU A 176 18.02 0.13 -1.80
C LEU A 176 19.20 -0.84 -1.75
N LEU A 177 20.14 -0.56 -0.83
CA LEU A 177 21.33 -1.38 -0.68
C LEU A 177 20.97 -2.82 -0.27
N ILE A 178 21.48 -3.80 -1.01
CA ILE A 178 21.32 -5.22 -0.69
C ILE A 178 22.46 -5.60 0.24
N THR A 179 22.16 -5.77 1.53
CA THR A 179 23.17 -6.15 2.54
C THR A 179 23.16 -7.65 2.85
N THR A 180 22.05 -8.34 2.62
CA THR A 180 21.90 -9.78 2.90
C THR A 180 21.08 -10.50 1.82
N SER A 181 21.05 -11.83 1.83
CA SER A 181 20.13 -12.60 0.97
C SER A 181 18.65 -12.33 1.30
N ASN A 182 18.33 -12.15 2.59
CA ASN A 182 16.99 -11.76 3.02
C ASN A 182 16.59 -10.39 2.48
N SER A 183 17.57 -9.50 2.26
CA SER A 183 17.35 -8.21 1.61
C SER A 183 16.81 -8.33 0.20
N ILE A 184 17.25 -9.34 -0.54
CA ILE A 184 16.76 -9.64 -1.89
C ILE A 184 15.31 -10.12 -1.82
N ILE A 185 14.99 -11.00 -0.87
CA ILE A 185 13.64 -11.57 -0.71
C ILE A 185 12.65 -10.45 -0.33
N LEU A 186 13.00 -9.60 0.62
CA LEU A 186 12.11 -8.52 1.08
C LEU A 186 11.93 -7.42 0.02
N GLN A 187 13.00 -7.03 -0.68
CA GLN A 187 12.89 -6.06 -1.78
C GLN A 187 12.09 -6.64 -2.95
N SER A 188 12.32 -7.90 -3.33
CA SER A 188 11.55 -8.54 -4.41
C SER A 188 10.07 -8.71 -4.03
N SER A 189 9.77 -9.09 -2.78
CA SER A 189 8.39 -9.10 -2.26
C SER A 189 7.76 -7.71 -2.31
N SER A 190 8.48 -6.66 -1.89
CA SER A 190 7.99 -5.28 -1.93
C SER A 190 7.69 -4.82 -3.37
N LEU A 191 8.55 -5.21 -4.33
CA LEU A 191 8.34 -4.92 -5.75
C LEU A 191 7.16 -5.68 -6.32
N VAL A 192 7.00 -6.97 -5.97
CA VAL A 192 5.83 -7.76 -6.36
C VAL A 192 4.55 -7.11 -5.84
N GLN A 193 4.50 -6.71 -4.57
CA GLN A 193 3.33 -6.04 -4.01
C GLN A 193 3.00 -4.72 -4.71
N LEU A 194 4.02 -3.91 -5.02
CA LEU A 194 3.85 -2.65 -5.75
C LEU A 194 3.46 -2.86 -7.24
N THR A 195 3.74 -4.03 -7.81
CA THR A 195 3.43 -4.33 -9.22
C THR A 195 2.13 -5.11 -9.38
N GLN A 196 1.74 -5.92 -8.40
CA GLN A 196 0.49 -6.67 -8.37
C GLN A 196 -0.74 -5.75 -8.38
N SER A 197 -0.62 -4.56 -7.78
CA SER A 197 -1.63 -3.49 -7.81
C SER A 197 -1.83 -2.85 -9.20
N THR A 198 -0.90 -3.06 -10.14
CA THR A 198 -0.63 -2.08 -11.20
C THR A 198 -1.02 -2.57 -12.59
N ASN A 199 -1.62 -3.77 -12.71
CA ASN A 199 -2.14 -4.25 -14.00
C ASN A 199 -3.17 -3.29 -14.63
N GLN A 200 -3.80 -2.42 -13.83
CA GLN A 200 -4.74 -1.39 -14.29
C GLN A 200 -4.10 0.01 -14.46
N LEU A 201 -2.90 0.25 -13.91
CA LEU A 201 -2.20 1.54 -13.98
C LEU A 201 -1.22 1.57 -15.18
N THR A 202 -1.67 1.13 -16.35
CA THR A 202 -0.87 1.20 -17.56
C THR A 202 -1.04 2.60 -18.15
N ARG A 203 0.05 3.36 -18.24
CA ARG A 203 0.08 4.73 -18.78
C ARG A 203 -0.62 4.78 -20.15
N ASN A 204 -1.68 5.58 -20.26
CA ASN A 204 -2.14 6.05 -21.56
C ASN A 204 -1.28 7.27 -21.93
N THR A 205 -0.56 7.20 -23.03
CA THR A 205 0.12 8.37 -23.60
C THR A 205 -0.97 9.35 -24.06
N LEU A 206 -0.96 10.57 -23.52
CA LEU A 206 -1.67 11.71 -24.11
C LEU A 206 -0.98 12.12 -25.41
#